data_AF-A0A255HN23-F1
#
_entry.id   AF-A0A255HN23-F1
#
_cell.length_a   1.000
_cell.length_b   1.000
_cell.length_c   1.000
_cell.angle_alpha   90.00
_cell.angle_beta   90.00
_cell.angle_gamma   90.00
#
_symmetry.space_group_name_H-M   'P 1'
#
loop_
_entity.id
_entity.type
_entity.pdbx_description
1 polymer ?
#
loop_
_entity_poly.entity_id
_entity_poly.type
_entity_poly.pdbx_seq_one_letter_code
_entity_poly.pdbx_strand_id
1 'polypeptide(L)'
;MNPLEQIKRYTRSTEVYQALTSNRGGPAPTGPRAMLDHGMAPPTQPFTKGLQAVNRNLASHGSDALSELRAQNYITRAKKVENHDMSNTYAHVESAMSWSKSSQQEGKRSMTGVVMNLGGALFAGVQDHANYKTGRVFNKK
;
A
#
# COMPACT_ATOMS: atom_id res chain seq x y z
N MET A 1 13.78 -8.33 -31.35
CA MET A 1 12.78 -8.27 -30.26
C MET A 1 11.40 -8.07 -30.89
N ASN A 2 10.39 -8.86 -30.53
CA ASN A 2 9.08 -8.85 -31.21
C ASN A 2 8.27 -7.59 -30.82
N PRO A 3 7.76 -6.78 -31.79
CA PRO A 3 6.91 -5.62 -31.51
C PRO A 3 5.67 -5.93 -30.67
N LEU A 4 5.10 -7.13 -30.81
CA LEU A 4 3.94 -7.58 -30.01
C LEU A 4 4.29 -7.83 -28.54
N GLU A 5 5.53 -8.24 -28.25
CA GLU A 5 6.05 -8.34 -26.87
C GLU A 5 6.32 -6.95 -26.29
N GLN A 6 6.72 -5.98 -27.12
CA GLN A 6 6.90 -4.59 -26.72
C GLN A 6 5.55 -3.92 -26.45
N ILE A 7 4.54 -4.17 -27.28
CA ILE A 7 3.16 -3.71 -27.09
C ILE A 7 2.56 -4.37 -25.84
N LYS A 8 2.68 -5.68 -25.63
CA LYS A 8 2.23 -6.31 -24.36
C LYS A 8 2.92 -5.72 -23.12
N ARG A 9 4.18 -5.32 -23.21
CA ARG A 9 4.91 -4.61 -22.13
C ARG A 9 4.45 -3.16 -21.96
N TYR A 10 4.01 -2.50 -23.03
CA TYR A 10 3.47 -1.15 -23.04
C TYR A 10 1.99 -1.10 -22.59
N THR A 11 1.23 -2.16 -22.88
CA THR A 11 -0.17 -2.38 -22.47
C THR A 11 -0.27 -2.99 -21.07
N ARG A 12 0.85 -3.34 -20.42
CA ARG A 12 0.91 -3.38 -18.94
C ARG A 12 0.72 -1.95 -18.45
N SER A 13 -0.55 -1.59 -18.28
CA SER A 13 -1.02 -0.45 -17.49
C SER A 13 -0.06 -0.14 -16.35
N THR A 14 0.27 1.13 -16.14
CA THR A 14 1.22 1.59 -15.11
C THR A 14 0.97 0.88 -13.78
N GLU A 15 2.02 0.62 -12.99
CA GLU A 15 1.87 -0.11 -11.72
C GLU A 15 0.92 0.61 -10.75
N VAL A 16 0.70 1.91 -10.92
CA VAL A 16 -0.39 2.68 -10.29
C VAL A 16 -1.78 2.14 -10.66
N TYR A 17 -2.06 1.88 -11.94
CA TYR A 17 -3.32 1.26 -12.35
C TYR A 17 -3.48 -0.15 -11.76
N GLN A 18 -2.39 -0.93 -11.73
CA GLN A 18 -2.40 -2.26 -11.13
C GLN A 18 -2.62 -2.20 -9.62
N ALA A 19 -2.25 -1.11 -8.95
CA ALA A 19 -2.54 -0.88 -7.54
C ALA A 19 -4.02 -0.56 -7.28
N LEU A 20 -4.71 -0.01 -8.27
CA LEU A 20 -6.11 0.42 -8.17
C LEU A 20 -7.12 -0.62 -8.67
N THR A 21 -6.67 -1.61 -9.46
CA THR A 21 -7.54 -2.59 -10.10
C THR A 21 -7.15 -4.01 -9.73
N SER A 22 -8.15 -4.90 -9.70
CA SER A 22 -7.92 -6.34 -9.51
C SER A 22 -7.95 -7.04 -10.86
N ASN A 23 -7.01 -7.95 -11.08
CA ASN A 23 -7.04 -8.89 -12.21
C ASN A 23 -7.70 -10.20 -11.76
N ARG A 24 -8.98 -10.38 -12.11
CA ARG A 24 -9.73 -11.59 -11.76
C ARG A 24 -9.13 -12.81 -12.46
N GLY A 25 -8.69 -13.81 -11.69
CA GLY A 25 -7.95 -14.97 -12.20
C GLY A 25 -6.43 -14.80 -12.16
N GLY A 26 -5.94 -13.66 -11.68
CA GLY A 26 -4.53 -13.44 -11.39
C GLY A 26 -4.03 -14.28 -10.20
N PRO A 27 -2.69 -14.38 -10.03
CA PRO A 27 -2.12 -15.17 -8.94
C PRO A 27 -2.49 -14.61 -7.56
N ALA A 28 -2.54 -15.51 -6.58
CA ALA A 28 -2.63 -15.13 -5.18
C ALA A 28 -1.34 -14.42 -4.71
N PRO A 29 -1.37 -13.67 -3.59
CA PRO A 29 -0.17 -13.14 -2.97
C PRO A 29 0.87 -14.23 -2.70
N THR A 30 2.13 -13.96 -3.03
CA THR A 30 3.29 -14.82 -2.75
C THR A 30 4.43 -14.00 -2.14
N GLY A 31 5.41 -14.68 -1.54
CA GLY A 31 6.61 -14.05 -0.97
C GLY A 31 6.28 -12.89 0.00
N PRO A 32 6.92 -11.72 -0.14
CA PRO A 32 6.65 -10.56 0.72
C PRO A 32 5.20 -10.08 0.70
N ARG A 33 4.46 -10.29 -0.40
CA ARG A 33 3.04 -9.94 -0.47
C ARG A 33 2.15 -10.88 0.32
N ALA A 34 2.49 -12.18 0.33
CA ALA A 34 1.80 -13.15 1.20
C ALA A 34 2.10 -12.86 2.67
N MET A 35 3.36 -12.57 3.00
CA MET A 35 3.75 -12.13 4.34
C MET A 35 2.92 -10.92 4.80
N LEU A 36 2.77 -9.91 3.93
CA LEU A 36 1.93 -8.75 4.23
C LEU A 36 0.46 -9.14 4.38
N ASP A 37 -0.11 -9.94 3.47
CA ASP A 37 -1.53 -10.32 3.51
C ASP A 37 -1.90 -11.09 4.79
N HIS A 38 -1.02 -12.00 5.24
CA HIS A 38 -1.23 -12.81 6.45
C HIS A 38 -0.84 -12.10 7.74
N GLY A 39 0.12 -11.18 7.71
CA GLY A 39 0.65 -10.52 8.91
C GLY A 39 -0.18 -9.32 9.38
N MET A 40 -1.12 -8.84 8.57
CA MET A 40 -2.01 -7.73 8.95
C MET A 40 -3.13 -8.19 9.88
N ALA A 41 -3.42 -7.38 10.90
CA ALA A 41 -4.65 -7.51 11.68
C ALA A 41 -5.88 -7.28 10.77
N PRO A 42 -7.07 -7.79 11.18
CA PRO A 42 -8.32 -7.50 10.47
C PRO A 42 -8.48 -6.00 10.24
N PRO A 43 -8.64 -5.52 9.00
CA PRO A 43 -8.53 -4.10 8.69
C PRO A 43 -9.79 -3.34 9.12
N THR A 44 -9.71 -2.59 10.21
CA THR A 44 -10.79 -1.69 10.64
C THR A 44 -10.50 -0.25 10.24
N GLN A 45 -9.23 0.14 10.19
CA GLN A 45 -8.77 1.48 9.90
C GLN A 45 -8.53 1.74 8.40
N PRO A 46 -8.69 2.98 7.93
CA PRO A 46 -8.49 3.36 6.53
C PRO A 46 -7.15 2.95 5.94
N PHE A 47 -6.05 3.15 6.66
CA PHE A 47 -4.70 2.77 6.23
C PHE A 47 -4.61 1.28 5.92
N THR A 48 -5.04 0.42 6.86
CA THR A 48 -4.94 -1.03 6.73
C THR A 48 -5.87 -1.55 5.64
N LYS A 49 -7.08 -0.98 5.50
CA LYS A 49 -8.01 -1.30 4.40
C LYS A 49 -7.40 -0.99 3.04
N GLY A 50 -6.86 0.21 2.88
CA GLY A 50 -6.20 0.63 1.64
C GLY A 50 -4.97 -0.24 1.33
N LEU A 51 -4.15 -0.50 2.33
CA LEU A 51 -2.97 -1.36 2.22
C LEU A 51 -3.32 -2.78 1.75
N GLN A 52 -4.36 -3.39 2.35
CA GLN A 52 -4.81 -4.72 1.96
C GLN A 52 -5.34 -4.75 0.52
N ALA A 53 -6.16 -3.76 0.14
CA ALA A 53 -6.68 -3.66 -1.22
C ALA A 53 -5.55 -3.51 -2.25
N VAL A 54 -4.61 -2.59 -2.02
CA VAL A 54 -3.47 -2.36 -2.90
C VAL A 54 -2.57 -3.59 -2.99
N ASN A 55 -2.29 -4.26 -1.86
CA ASN A 55 -1.45 -5.45 -1.85
C ASN A 55 -2.07 -6.57 -2.71
N ARG A 56 -3.38 -6.81 -2.57
CA ARG A 56 -4.10 -7.84 -3.32
C ARG A 56 -4.22 -7.49 -4.81
N ASN A 57 -4.48 -6.23 -5.13
CA ASN A 57 -4.51 -5.73 -6.50
C ASN A 57 -3.16 -5.93 -7.20
N LEU A 58 -2.07 -5.51 -6.59
CA LEU A 58 -0.72 -5.69 -7.13
C LEU A 58 -0.31 -7.17 -7.20
N ALA A 59 -0.69 -7.98 -6.21
CA ALA A 59 -0.48 -9.42 -6.23
C ALA A 59 -1.19 -10.09 -7.43
N SER A 60 -2.44 -9.72 -7.70
CA SER A 60 -3.20 -10.26 -8.83
C SER A 60 -2.61 -9.92 -10.21
N HIS A 61 -1.70 -8.94 -10.26
CA HIS A 61 -0.93 -8.59 -11.46
C HIS A 61 0.48 -9.21 -11.45
N GLY A 62 0.84 -9.98 -10.42
CA GLY A 62 2.16 -10.61 -10.28
C GLY A 62 3.29 -9.64 -9.94
N SER A 63 2.99 -8.48 -9.32
CA SER A 63 4.02 -7.50 -8.94
C SER A 63 4.93 -8.08 -7.84
N ASP A 64 6.24 -8.01 -8.07
CA ASP A 64 7.31 -8.43 -7.17
C ASP A 64 8.03 -7.25 -6.50
N ALA A 65 7.48 -6.03 -6.63
CA ALA A 65 8.12 -4.79 -6.17
C ALA A 65 8.19 -4.61 -4.64
N LEU A 66 7.55 -5.48 -3.86
CA LEU A 66 7.54 -5.40 -2.40
C LEU A 66 8.68 -6.26 -1.84
N SER A 67 9.60 -5.67 -1.07
CA SER A 67 10.62 -6.41 -0.32
C SER A 67 10.10 -6.88 1.04
N GLU A 68 10.76 -7.89 1.63
CA GLU A 68 10.41 -8.43 2.96
C GLU A 68 10.48 -7.36 4.05
N LEU A 69 11.57 -6.57 4.08
CA LEU A 69 11.71 -5.48 5.04
C LEU A 69 10.55 -4.48 4.94
N ARG A 70 10.10 -4.17 3.71
CA ARG A 70 8.99 -3.24 3.48
C ARG A 70 7.66 -3.85 3.91
N ALA A 71 7.44 -5.14 3.65
CA ALA A 71 6.28 -5.87 4.15
C ALA A 71 6.23 -5.85 5.69
N GLN A 72 7.37 -6.11 6.35
CA GLN A 72 7.46 -6.05 7.82
C GLN A 72 7.15 -4.65 8.37
N ASN A 73 7.68 -3.60 7.74
CA ASN A 73 7.41 -2.23 8.14
C ASN A 73 5.92 -1.87 7.99
N TYR A 74 5.28 -2.34 6.92
CA TYR A 74 3.85 -2.18 6.71
C TYR A 74 3.02 -2.91 7.78
N ILE A 75 3.36 -4.15 8.11
CA ILE A 75 2.71 -4.91 9.19
C ILE A 75 2.81 -4.17 10.52
N THR A 76 3.99 -3.65 10.86
CA THR A 76 4.20 -2.88 12.10
C THR A 76 3.36 -1.61 12.13
N ARG A 77 3.30 -0.84 11.04
CA ARG A 77 2.47 0.37 10.95
C ARG A 77 0.98 0.04 11.03
N ALA A 78 0.52 -0.99 10.32
CA ALA A 78 -0.86 -1.44 10.36
C ALA A 78 -1.27 -1.79 11.80
N LYS A 79 -0.45 -2.54 12.54
CA LYS A 79 -0.71 -2.85 13.96
C LYS A 79 -0.83 -1.59 14.81
N LYS A 80 0.09 -0.63 14.67
CA LYS A 80 0.03 0.65 15.41
C LYS A 80 -1.21 1.46 15.07
N VAL A 81 -1.62 1.49 13.79
CA VAL A 81 -2.82 2.21 13.36
C VAL A 81 -4.09 1.55 13.89
N GLU A 82 -4.21 0.23 13.80
CA GLU A 82 -5.35 -0.52 14.34
C GLU A 82 -5.46 -0.37 15.87
N ASN A 83 -4.33 -0.26 16.57
CA ASN A 83 -4.28 0.00 18.01
C ASN A 83 -4.45 1.50 18.39
N HIS A 84 -4.66 2.39 17.40
CA HIS A 84 -4.74 3.84 17.60
C HIS A 84 -3.46 4.50 18.15
N ASP A 85 -2.32 3.81 18.12
CA ASP A 85 -1.00 4.34 18.51
C ASP A 85 -0.35 5.19 17.39
N MET A 86 -0.92 5.17 16.19
CA MET A 86 -0.46 5.91 15.02
C MET A 86 -1.66 6.35 14.19
N SER A 87 -1.66 7.60 13.70
CA SER A 87 -2.72 8.07 12.80
C SER A 87 -2.57 7.48 11.40
N ASN A 88 -3.69 7.34 10.67
CA ASN A 88 -3.69 6.85 9.30
C ASN A 88 -2.82 7.72 8.39
N THR A 89 -2.94 9.04 8.56
CA THR A 89 -2.17 10.02 7.79
C THR A 89 -0.67 9.84 8.01
N TYR A 90 -0.25 9.72 9.28
CA TYR A 90 1.18 9.55 9.59
C TYR A 90 1.72 8.24 9.01
N ALA A 91 0.98 7.14 9.12
CA ALA A 91 1.37 5.85 8.55
C ALA A 91 1.56 5.91 7.03
N HIS A 92 0.70 6.64 6.32
CA HIS A 92 0.85 6.87 4.89
C HIS A 92 2.08 7.73 4.56
N VAL A 93 2.28 8.86 5.25
CA VAL A 93 3.45 9.73 5.02
C VAL A 93 4.77 8.99 5.30
N GLU A 94 4.84 8.25 6.40
CA GLU A 94 6.03 7.47 6.75
C GLU A 94 6.32 6.38 5.71
N SER A 95 5.27 5.74 5.20
CA SER A 95 5.38 4.75 4.13
C SER A 95 5.84 5.39 2.81
N ALA A 96 5.32 6.58 2.46
CA ALA A 96 5.78 7.33 1.28
C ALA A 96 7.27 7.67 1.37
N MET A 97 7.74 8.14 2.53
CA MET A 97 9.16 8.40 2.77
C MET A 97 10.01 7.14 2.63
N SER A 98 9.53 6.00 3.16
CA SER A 98 10.22 4.71 3.02
C SER A 98 10.35 4.27 1.57
N TRP A 99 9.37 4.54 0.71
CA TRP A 99 9.45 4.28 -0.72
C TRP A 99 10.40 5.25 -1.43
N SER A 100 10.33 6.54 -1.11
CA SER A 100 11.15 7.60 -1.71
C SER A 100 12.66 7.39 -1.48
N LYS A 101 13.05 6.96 -0.27
CA LYS A 101 14.45 6.64 0.07
C LYS A 101 15.03 5.49 -0.77
N SER A 102 14.19 4.61 -1.31
CA SER A 102 14.59 3.51 -2.20
C SER A 102 14.61 3.89 -3.69
N SER A 103 14.21 5.11 -4.05
CA SER A 103 14.01 5.52 -5.45
C SER A 103 15.29 5.50 -6.30
N GLN A 104 16.47 5.63 -5.69
CA GLN A 104 17.75 5.56 -6.39
C GLN A 104 18.11 4.16 -6.91
N GLN A 105 17.54 3.08 -6.33
CA GLN A 105 17.79 1.70 -6.75
C GLN A 105 16.57 1.03 -7.43
N GLU A 106 15.34 1.43 -7.11
CA GLU A 106 14.10 0.75 -7.56
C GLU A 106 13.31 1.47 -8.67
N GLY A 107 13.72 2.69 -9.07
CA GLY A 107 13.18 3.41 -10.23
C GLY A 107 11.65 3.60 -10.20
N LYS A 108 10.96 3.21 -11.29
CA LYS A 108 9.50 3.41 -11.47
C LYS A 108 8.64 2.73 -10.39
N ARG A 109 9.12 1.63 -9.79
CA ARG A 109 8.42 0.87 -8.75
C ARG A 109 8.32 1.64 -7.44
N SER A 110 9.39 2.37 -7.13
CA SER A 110 9.42 3.26 -5.97
C SER A 110 8.41 4.41 -6.10
N MET A 111 8.19 4.91 -7.32
CA MET A 111 7.23 5.99 -7.57
C MET A 111 5.78 5.56 -7.31
N THR A 112 5.38 4.34 -7.68
CA THR A 112 4.04 3.82 -7.39
C THR A 112 3.76 3.81 -5.90
N GLY A 113 4.71 3.32 -5.11
CA GLY A 113 4.62 3.34 -3.66
C GLY A 113 4.47 4.75 -3.11
N VAL A 114 5.28 5.71 -3.57
CA VAL A 114 5.16 7.12 -3.16
C VAL A 114 3.76 7.66 -3.48
N VAL A 115 3.29 7.52 -4.72
CA VAL A 115 1.99 8.06 -5.17
C VAL A 115 0.84 7.47 -4.38
N MET A 116 0.79 6.15 -4.21
CA MET A 116 -0.31 5.49 -3.50
C MET A 116 -0.36 5.90 -2.03
N ASN A 117 0.80 6.03 -1.38
CA ASN A 117 0.84 6.46 0.01
C ASN A 117 0.51 7.94 0.17
N LEU A 118 1.00 8.83 -0.70
CA LEU A 118 0.63 10.25 -0.63
C LEU A 118 -0.87 10.46 -0.91
N GLY A 119 -1.43 9.77 -1.89
CA GLY A 119 -2.87 9.77 -2.14
C GLY A 119 -3.65 9.29 -0.91
N GLY A 120 -3.23 8.18 -0.31
CA GLY A 120 -3.80 7.67 0.94
C GLY A 120 -3.71 8.67 2.10
N ALA A 121 -2.58 9.40 2.23
CA ALA A 121 -2.40 10.41 3.27
C ALA A 121 -3.41 11.57 3.15
N LEU A 122 -3.72 12.01 1.92
CA LEU A 122 -4.69 13.08 1.68
C LEU A 122 -6.11 12.64 2.10
N PHE A 123 -6.53 11.43 1.71
CA PHE A 123 -7.83 10.90 2.11
C PHE A 123 -7.91 10.63 3.62
N ALA A 124 -6.85 10.05 4.18
CA ALA A 124 -6.75 9.79 5.62
C ALA A 124 -6.75 11.09 6.44
N GLY A 125 -6.13 12.17 5.95
CA GLY A 125 -6.06 13.46 6.64
C GLY A 125 -7.44 14.08 6.87
N VAL A 126 -8.34 13.96 5.89
CA VAL A 126 -9.74 14.41 6.04
C VAL A 126 -10.44 13.64 7.16
N GLN A 127 -10.22 12.32 7.20
CA GLN A 127 -10.84 11.45 8.20
C GLN A 127 -10.23 11.60 9.59
N ASP A 128 -8.91 11.71 9.71
CA ASP A 128 -8.21 11.98 10.96
C ASP A 128 -8.63 13.33 11.54
N HIS A 129 -8.79 14.38 10.70
CA HIS A 129 -9.30 15.69 11.15
C HIS A 129 -10.74 15.61 11.68
N ALA A 130 -11.62 14.86 11.00
CA ALA A 130 -12.99 14.63 11.47
C ALA A 130 -13.02 13.84 12.79
N ASN A 131 -12.16 12.82 12.93
CA ASN A 131 -12.04 12.03 14.15
C ASN A 131 -11.47 12.85 15.31
N TYR A 132 -10.58 13.80 15.04
CA TYR A 132 -10.03 14.72 16.03
C TYR A 132 -11.13 15.65 16.57
N LYS A 133 -11.92 16.26 15.69
CA LYS A 133 -13.04 17.13 16.08
C LYS A 133 -14.14 16.41 16.87
N THR A 134 -14.33 15.12 16.63
CA THR A 134 -15.37 14.31 17.29
C THR A 134 -14.86 13.56 18.52
N GLY A 135 -13.59 13.75 18.90
CA GLY A 135 -12.98 13.08 20.06
C GLY A 135 -12.74 11.57 19.86
N ARG A 136 -13.04 11.01 18.69
CA ARG A 136 -12.91 9.57 18.40
C ARG A 136 -11.45 9.10 18.35
N VAL A 137 -10.51 10.02 18.14
CA VAL A 137 -9.06 9.74 18.25
C VAL A 137 -8.66 9.30 19.68
N PHE A 138 -9.41 9.70 20.71
CA PHE A 138 -9.10 9.38 22.12
C PHE A 138 -9.88 8.20 22.68
N ASN A 139 -10.80 7.62 21.91
CA ASN A 139 -11.52 6.40 22.32
C ASN A 139 -10.60 5.19 22.13
N LYS A 140 -9.73 4.95 23.12
CA LYS A 140 -9.11 3.65 23.32
C LYS A 140 -10.20 2.70 23.80
N LYS A 141 -10.57 1.71 23.00
CA LYS A 141 -11.36 0.57 23.47
C LYS A 141 -10.46 -0.42 24.19
#